data_AF-A0A497MBL1-F1
#
_entry.id   AF-A0A497MBL1-F1
#
_cell.length_a   1.000
_cell.length_b   1.000
_cell.length_c   1.000
_cell.angle_alpha   90.00
_cell.angle_beta   90.00
_cell.angle_gamma   90.00
#
_symmetry.space_group_name_H-M   'P 1'
#
loop_
_entity.id
_entity.type
_entity.pdbx_description
1 polymer ?
#
loop_
_entity_poly.entity_id
_entity_poly.type
_entity_poly.pdbx_seq_one_letter_code
_entity_poly.pdbx_strand_id
1 'polypeptide(L)'
;MSLWKRLSESRKKGKIKFYIHGGPVEGARFIDFREMEDEAIEAIREYSSKPLGEISRELEMRVCDAILKYLLMNFGNFENCGELAISRNLGIPRSRLRRLLAYMEWNDIIERIDIGKASPYIVRNVSKAMKEGFLNLTESEAEKLVKIIHSMGLAAPYRDPKTLLIEAIQSTLPNPEVFTEASVRLFKLLERLAVSAEQVHRPFNPGAVTTYYKGLHDFHLVQRYLTWPFQGTIVRDLLLELNVPDKVTDKDIKNGLRRLGEKYLRLTELSIQPLYDEIVKFGYEKAKRRIEKGLLRDRLLKTTDDVPRADVYWDKRLLKKYRILPSYGLVTLQTEELSPSHVRLAANILLAACRFAELVGVNPERIKECVHKAQVLIQSVKDFS
;
A
#
# COMPACT_ATOMS: atom_id res chain seq x y z
N MET A 1 7.53 -26.16 26.89
CA MET A 1 7.79 -24.83 27.48
C MET A 1 6.92 -23.80 26.74
N SER A 2 6.15 -22.95 27.43
CA SER A 2 5.25 -21.97 26.77
C SER A 2 6.04 -20.96 25.94
N LEU A 3 5.41 -20.32 24.95
CA LEU A 3 6.02 -19.24 24.17
C LEU A 3 6.51 -18.11 25.08
N TRP A 4 5.69 -17.72 26.06
CA TRP A 4 5.98 -16.67 27.02
C TRP A 4 7.23 -16.92 27.86
N LYS A 5 7.45 -18.17 28.28
CA LYS A 5 8.67 -18.54 29.02
C LYS A 5 9.92 -18.46 28.14
N ARG A 6 9.82 -18.85 26.85
CA ARG A 6 10.92 -18.70 25.87
C ARG A 6 11.24 -17.23 25.59
N LEU A 7 10.22 -16.38 25.44
CA LEU A 7 10.38 -14.94 25.23
C LEU A 7 11.01 -14.26 26.45
N SER A 8 10.55 -14.57 27.66
CA SER A 8 11.12 -14.06 28.92
C SER A 8 12.60 -14.45 29.09
N GLU A 9 12.96 -15.69 28.79
CA GLU A 9 14.35 -16.17 28.86
C GLU A 9 15.25 -15.56 27.78
N SER A 10 14.73 -15.33 26.57
CA SER A 10 15.45 -14.64 25.49
C SER A 10 15.76 -13.18 25.87
N ARG A 11 14.80 -12.50 26.51
CA ARG A 11 14.94 -11.12 26.99
C ARG A 11 16.03 -10.99 28.06
N LYS A 12 16.03 -11.88 29.07
CA LYS A 12 17.02 -11.84 30.17
C LYS A 12 18.47 -12.00 29.71
N LYS A 13 18.69 -12.69 28.59
CA LYS A 13 20.04 -13.02 28.12
C LYS A 13 20.59 -12.01 27.11
N GLY A 14 19.77 -11.08 26.60
CA GLY A 14 20.17 -10.11 25.57
C GLY A 14 20.75 -10.74 24.28
N LYS A 15 20.59 -12.05 24.10
CA LYS A 15 21.20 -12.82 23.00
C LYS A 15 20.13 -13.22 22.00
N ILE A 16 20.16 -12.61 20.84
CA ILE A 16 19.42 -13.06 19.65
C ILE A 16 20.05 -14.38 19.22
N LYS A 17 19.32 -15.49 19.40
CA LYS A 17 19.81 -16.84 19.06
C LYS A 17 19.68 -17.20 17.58
N PHE A 18 18.76 -16.55 16.86
CA PHE A 18 18.47 -16.84 15.45
C PHE A 18 18.12 -15.54 14.73
N TYR A 19 18.72 -15.33 13.57
CA TYR A 19 18.41 -14.24 12.64
C TYR A 19 17.63 -14.85 11.48
N ILE A 20 16.40 -14.36 11.23
CA ILE A 20 15.56 -14.83 10.13
C ILE A 20 16.11 -14.31 8.78
N HIS A 21 16.66 -13.10 8.76
CA HIS A 21 17.47 -12.53 7.67
C HIS A 21 18.40 -11.44 8.20
N GLY A 22 19.63 -11.37 7.64
CA GLY A 22 20.67 -10.42 8.06
C GLY A 22 21.31 -10.82 9.39
N GLY A 23 22.65 -10.90 9.43
CA GLY A 23 23.38 -11.22 10.65
C GLY A 23 23.29 -10.13 11.74
N PRO A 24 23.98 -10.31 12.87
CA PRO A 24 24.10 -9.26 13.89
C PRO A 24 24.63 -7.97 13.26
N VAL A 25 23.94 -6.85 13.51
CA VAL A 25 24.44 -5.50 13.20
C VAL A 25 24.75 -4.82 14.53
N GLU A 26 26.04 -4.58 14.79
CA GLU A 26 26.51 -3.94 16.01
C GLU A 26 25.92 -2.52 16.12
N GLY A 27 25.34 -2.19 17.28
CA GLY A 27 24.71 -0.89 17.55
C GLY A 27 23.27 -0.71 17.04
N ALA A 28 22.66 -1.72 16.40
CA ALA A 28 21.28 -1.63 15.93
C ALA A 28 20.26 -1.59 17.09
N ARG A 29 19.25 -0.71 16.98
CA ARG A 29 18.17 -0.58 17.95
C ARG A 29 17.24 -1.80 17.88
N PHE A 30 17.06 -2.49 19.01
CA PHE A 30 16.12 -3.61 19.14
C PHE A 30 14.67 -3.10 19.19
N ILE A 31 13.79 -3.68 18.37
CA ILE A 31 12.36 -3.37 18.37
C ILE A 31 11.63 -4.48 19.13
N ASP A 32 11.13 -4.17 20.33
CA ASP A 32 10.39 -5.12 21.18
C ASP A 32 8.87 -4.98 20.92
N PHE A 33 8.19 -6.13 20.83
CA PHE A 33 6.73 -6.24 20.74
C PHE A 33 6.09 -6.43 22.13
N ARG A 34 6.82 -6.13 23.21
CA ARG A 34 6.41 -6.36 24.60
C ARG A 34 5.01 -5.86 24.94
N GLU A 35 4.65 -4.66 24.53
CA GLU A 35 3.32 -4.08 24.79
C GLU A 35 2.20 -4.99 24.25
N MET A 36 2.28 -5.36 22.97
CA MET A 36 1.35 -6.29 22.30
C MET A 36 1.31 -7.65 23.01
N GLU A 37 2.48 -8.16 23.39
CA GLU A 37 2.61 -9.45 24.06
C GLU A 37 2.02 -9.46 25.47
N ASP A 38 2.27 -8.42 26.26
CA ASP A 38 1.81 -8.30 27.65
C ASP A 38 0.28 -8.13 27.68
N GLU A 39 -0.29 -7.33 26.77
CA GLU A 39 -1.74 -7.20 26.60
C GLU A 39 -2.40 -8.53 26.21
N ALA A 40 -1.79 -9.27 25.29
CA ALA A 40 -2.27 -10.60 24.88
C ALA A 40 -2.21 -11.59 26.05
N ILE A 41 -1.12 -11.60 26.83
CA ILE A 41 -0.96 -12.45 28.02
C ILE A 41 -2.05 -12.13 29.05
N GLU A 42 -2.27 -10.85 29.32
CA GLU A 42 -3.26 -10.39 30.30
C GLU A 42 -4.67 -10.84 29.89
N ALA A 43 -5.08 -10.55 28.65
CA ALA A 43 -6.39 -10.94 28.12
C ALA A 43 -6.58 -12.46 28.18
N ILE A 44 -5.57 -13.24 27.77
CA ILE A 44 -5.65 -14.71 27.79
C ILE A 44 -5.73 -15.25 29.22
N ARG A 45 -4.98 -14.68 30.16
CA ARG A 45 -5.02 -15.10 31.57
C ARG A 45 -6.37 -14.81 32.20
N GLU A 46 -6.89 -13.60 32.00
CA GLU A 46 -8.21 -13.20 32.50
C GLU A 46 -9.31 -14.07 31.89
N TYR A 47 -9.26 -14.29 30.57
CA TYR A 47 -10.19 -15.17 29.88
C TYR A 47 -10.13 -16.60 30.37
N SER A 48 -8.95 -17.10 30.74
CA SER A 48 -8.77 -18.49 31.19
C SER A 48 -9.18 -18.71 32.65
N SER A 49 -9.11 -17.68 33.50
CA SER A 49 -9.46 -17.77 34.92
C SER A 49 -10.97 -17.62 35.19
N LYS A 50 -11.71 -16.93 34.31
CA LYS A 50 -13.16 -16.72 34.48
C LYS A 50 -13.98 -17.93 34.04
N PRO A 51 -15.10 -18.26 34.72
CA PRO A 51 -16.10 -19.22 34.22
C PRO A 51 -16.75 -18.73 32.92
N LEU A 52 -17.14 -19.63 32.01
CA LEU A 52 -17.65 -19.26 30.67
C LEU A 52 -18.85 -18.30 30.70
N GLY A 53 -19.73 -18.40 31.70
CA GLY A 53 -20.92 -17.54 31.85
C GLY A 53 -20.61 -16.12 32.34
N GLU A 54 -19.40 -15.87 32.83
CA GLU A 54 -18.96 -14.57 33.36
C GLU A 54 -18.00 -13.85 32.40
N ILE A 55 -17.74 -14.45 31.23
CA ILE A 55 -16.86 -13.86 30.22
C ILE A 55 -17.65 -12.81 29.44
N SER A 56 -17.16 -11.57 29.46
CA SER A 56 -17.73 -10.51 28.63
C SER A 56 -17.36 -10.70 27.16
N ARG A 57 -18.22 -10.22 26.27
CA ARG A 57 -17.92 -10.16 24.83
C ARG A 57 -16.61 -9.41 24.57
N GLU A 58 -16.37 -8.32 25.28
CA GLU A 58 -15.14 -7.53 25.15
C GLU A 58 -13.88 -8.35 25.45
N LEU A 59 -13.92 -9.18 26.50
CA LEU A 59 -12.80 -10.08 26.83
C LEU A 59 -12.61 -11.17 25.76
N GLU A 60 -13.70 -11.71 25.21
CA GLU A 60 -13.61 -12.64 24.05
C GLU A 60 -12.95 -11.98 22.85
N MET A 61 -13.34 -10.75 22.52
CA MET A 61 -12.76 -10.00 21.39
C MET A 61 -11.28 -9.72 21.59
N ARG A 62 -10.83 -9.37 22.81
CA ARG A 62 -9.40 -9.20 23.14
C ARG A 62 -8.60 -10.49 22.95
N VAL A 63 -9.19 -11.65 23.25
CA VAL A 63 -8.52 -12.94 23.05
C VAL A 63 -8.51 -13.33 21.58
N CYS A 64 -9.58 -13.07 20.84
CA CYS A 64 -9.60 -13.21 19.39
C CYS A 64 -8.51 -12.36 18.72
N ASP A 65 -8.35 -11.11 19.16
CA ASP A 65 -7.29 -10.21 18.70
C ASP A 65 -5.90 -10.81 18.93
N ALA A 66 -5.63 -11.32 20.13
CA ALA A 66 -4.38 -12.01 20.43
C ALA A 66 -4.14 -13.25 19.54
N ILE A 67 -5.18 -14.04 19.25
CA ILE A 67 -5.08 -15.22 18.38
C ILE A 67 -4.80 -14.77 16.93
N LEU A 68 -5.47 -13.74 16.42
CA LEU A 68 -5.27 -13.24 15.06
C LEU A 68 -3.88 -12.66 14.88
N LYS A 69 -3.41 -11.84 15.83
CA LYS A 69 -2.02 -11.35 15.86
C LYS A 69 -1.03 -12.52 15.85
N TYR A 70 -1.26 -13.56 16.65
CA TYR A 70 -0.42 -14.76 16.65
C TYR A 70 -0.38 -15.48 15.29
N LEU A 71 -1.53 -15.66 14.64
CA LEU A 71 -1.62 -16.31 13.33
C LEU A 71 -0.93 -15.47 12.25
N LEU A 72 -1.12 -14.15 12.24
CA LEU A 72 -0.41 -13.23 11.35
C LEU A 72 1.11 -13.33 11.54
N MET A 73 1.59 -13.44 12.78
CA MET A 73 3.01 -13.57 13.08
C MET A 73 3.62 -14.92 12.72
N ASN A 74 2.80 -15.97 12.57
CA ASN A 74 3.23 -17.34 12.25
C ASN A 74 2.80 -17.78 10.84
N PHE A 75 2.38 -16.85 9.98
CA PHE A 75 1.79 -17.15 8.67
C PHE A 75 2.65 -18.07 7.79
N GLY A 76 3.99 -17.96 7.85
CA GLY A 76 4.93 -18.82 7.12
C GLY A 76 5.34 -20.12 7.85
N ASN A 77 4.84 -20.37 9.06
CA ASN A 77 5.17 -21.52 9.88
C ASN A 77 3.89 -22.27 10.29
N PHE A 78 3.34 -23.03 9.34
CA PHE A 78 2.07 -23.74 9.51
C PHE A 78 2.07 -24.74 10.69
N GLU A 79 3.23 -25.24 11.10
CA GLU A 79 3.35 -26.11 12.28
C GLU A 79 2.90 -25.40 13.57
N ASN A 80 3.03 -24.07 13.62
CA ASN A 80 2.60 -23.24 14.74
C ASN A 80 1.12 -22.83 14.65
N CYS A 81 0.48 -22.95 13.49
CA CYS A 81 -0.89 -22.50 13.24
C CYS A 81 -1.95 -23.60 13.44
N GLY A 82 -1.56 -24.80 13.87
CA GLY A 82 -2.50 -25.85 14.25
C GLY A 82 -3.10 -25.63 15.65
N GLU A 83 -4.31 -26.14 15.89
CA GLU A 83 -5.03 -25.96 17.18
C GLU A 83 -4.20 -26.34 18.41
N LEU A 84 -3.47 -27.47 18.35
CA LEU A 84 -2.59 -27.93 19.43
C LEU A 84 -1.46 -26.92 19.68
N ALA A 85 -0.86 -26.41 18.62
CA ALA A 85 0.26 -25.48 18.71
C ALA A 85 -0.20 -24.12 19.24
N ILE A 86 -1.32 -23.57 18.73
CA ILE A 86 -1.93 -22.34 19.23
C ILE A 86 -2.25 -22.47 20.71
N SER A 87 -2.94 -23.54 21.12
CA SER A 87 -3.29 -23.79 22.53
C SER A 87 -2.05 -23.84 23.42
N ARG A 88 -1.01 -24.59 23.00
CA ARG A 88 0.23 -24.72 23.77
C ARG A 88 1.02 -23.41 23.85
N ASN A 89 1.06 -22.65 22.76
CA ASN A 89 1.89 -21.46 22.65
C ASN A 89 1.25 -20.26 23.35
N LEU A 90 -0.06 -20.06 23.17
CA LEU A 90 -0.81 -18.97 23.80
C LEU A 90 -1.24 -19.30 25.24
N GLY A 91 -1.35 -20.58 25.60
CA GLY A 91 -1.76 -21.02 26.93
C GLY A 91 -3.28 -21.06 27.12
N ILE A 92 -4.05 -21.08 26.03
CA ILE A 92 -5.51 -21.16 26.05
C ILE A 92 -5.92 -22.64 26.09
N PRO A 93 -6.78 -23.09 27.05
CA PRO A 93 -7.29 -24.46 27.07
C PRO A 93 -7.99 -24.84 25.74
N ARG A 94 -7.70 -26.03 25.20
CA ARG A 94 -8.18 -26.43 23.85
C ARG A 94 -9.69 -26.31 23.67
N SER A 95 -10.49 -26.66 24.69
CA SER A 95 -11.94 -26.53 24.64
C SER A 95 -12.40 -25.08 24.43
N ARG A 96 -11.78 -24.13 25.15
CA ARG A 96 -12.08 -22.70 25.01
C ARG A 96 -11.53 -22.12 23.71
N LEU A 97 -10.35 -22.55 23.29
CA LEU A 97 -9.75 -22.15 22.02
C LEU A 97 -10.63 -22.58 20.84
N ARG A 98 -11.11 -23.83 20.81
CA ARG A 98 -12.00 -24.32 19.76
C ARG A 98 -13.26 -23.46 19.62
N ARG A 99 -13.83 -23.02 20.74
CA ARG A 99 -15.00 -22.12 20.73
C ARG A 99 -14.67 -20.80 20.03
N LEU A 100 -13.54 -20.18 20.35
CA LEU A 100 -13.11 -18.92 19.72
C LEU A 100 -12.73 -19.09 18.25
N LEU A 101 -12.04 -20.17 17.90
CA LEU A 101 -11.70 -20.49 16.51
C LEU A 101 -12.96 -20.76 15.68
N ALA A 102 -13.89 -21.56 16.19
CA ALA A 102 -15.17 -21.79 15.53
C ALA A 102 -15.97 -20.50 15.39
N TYR A 103 -15.94 -19.62 16.39
CA TYR A 103 -16.58 -18.31 16.30
C TYR A 103 -15.96 -17.43 15.21
N MET A 104 -14.63 -17.35 15.12
CA MET A 104 -13.95 -16.60 14.05
C MET A 104 -14.13 -17.25 12.67
N GLU A 105 -14.16 -18.57 12.59
CA GLU A 105 -14.38 -19.34 11.35
C GLU A 105 -15.83 -19.16 10.86
N TRP A 106 -16.81 -19.20 11.76
CA TRP A 106 -18.22 -18.89 11.45
C TRP A 106 -18.40 -17.47 10.93
N ASN A 107 -17.61 -16.53 11.45
CA ASN A 107 -17.58 -15.16 10.95
C ASN A 107 -16.67 -14.98 9.72
N ASP A 108 -16.16 -16.06 9.10
CA ASP A 108 -15.32 -16.01 7.89
C ASP A 108 -14.04 -15.16 8.06
N ILE A 109 -13.54 -15.05 9.29
CA ILE A 109 -12.34 -14.28 9.63
C ILE A 109 -11.09 -15.16 9.47
N ILE A 110 -11.18 -16.41 9.89
CA ILE A 110 -10.15 -17.43 9.72
C ILE A 110 -10.72 -18.59 8.92
N GLU A 111 -9.86 -19.39 8.34
CA GLU A 111 -10.24 -20.67 7.76
C GLU A 111 -9.21 -21.73 8.12
N ARG A 112 -9.67 -22.98 8.19
CA ARG A 112 -8.81 -24.14 8.28
C ARG A 112 -8.45 -24.61 6.87
N ILE A 113 -7.16 -24.80 6.61
CA ILE A 113 -6.68 -25.39 5.36
C ILE A 113 -6.08 -26.77 5.64
N ASP A 114 -6.30 -27.73 4.76
CA ASP A 114 -5.72 -29.06 4.90
C ASP A 114 -4.38 -29.16 4.16
N ILE A 115 -3.31 -29.37 4.91
CA ILE A 115 -1.95 -29.58 4.40
C ILE A 115 -1.46 -30.94 4.87
N GLY A 116 -1.65 -31.95 4.00
CA GLY A 116 -1.33 -33.34 4.34
C GLY A 116 -2.20 -33.85 5.49
N LYS A 117 -1.58 -34.16 6.64
CA LYS A 117 -2.28 -34.59 7.86
C LYS A 117 -2.52 -33.47 8.88
N ALA A 118 -2.02 -32.26 8.59
CA ALA A 118 -2.18 -31.10 9.46
C ALA A 118 -3.29 -30.20 8.93
N SER A 119 -4.06 -29.62 9.84
CA SER A 119 -5.08 -28.64 9.49
C SER A 119 -4.82 -27.32 10.22
N PRO A 120 -3.84 -26.51 9.76
CA PRO A 120 -3.57 -25.19 10.32
C PRO A 120 -4.71 -24.21 10.03
N TYR A 121 -4.83 -23.20 10.90
CA TYR A 121 -5.69 -22.05 10.67
C TYR A 121 -4.91 -20.92 10.02
N ILE A 122 -5.53 -20.24 9.07
CA ILE A 122 -5.01 -19.02 8.47
C ILE A 122 -6.02 -17.89 8.61
N VAL A 123 -5.54 -16.65 8.68
CA VAL A 123 -6.41 -15.48 8.65
C VAL A 123 -6.87 -15.27 7.21
N ARG A 124 -8.17 -15.40 6.98
CA ARG A 124 -8.80 -15.27 5.66
C ARG A 124 -9.16 -13.83 5.35
N ASN A 125 -9.74 -13.12 6.32
CA ASN A 125 -10.33 -11.81 6.10
C ASN A 125 -9.94 -10.80 7.18
N VAL A 126 -8.77 -10.17 6.97
CA VAL A 126 -8.22 -9.15 7.89
C VAL A 126 -9.13 -7.92 7.95
N SER A 127 -9.71 -7.49 6.83
CA SER A 127 -10.65 -6.35 6.78
C SER A 127 -11.85 -6.56 7.68
N LYS A 128 -12.50 -7.72 7.53
CA LYS A 128 -13.68 -8.06 8.31
C LYS A 128 -13.31 -8.16 9.80
N ALA A 129 -12.16 -8.76 10.10
CA ALA A 129 -11.66 -8.84 11.47
C ALA A 129 -11.50 -7.45 12.11
N MET A 130 -10.92 -6.48 11.38
CA MET A 130 -10.80 -5.11 11.88
C MET A 130 -12.15 -4.41 12.02
N LYS A 131 -13.00 -4.50 10.99
CA LYS A 131 -14.32 -3.86 10.98
C LYS A 131 -15.22 -4.35 12.11
N GLU A 132 -15.18 -5.64 12.41
CA GLU A 132 -15.99 -6.27 13.45
C GLU A 132 -15.30 -6.29 14.82
N GLY A 133 -14.12 -5.67 14.93
CA GLY A 133 -13.39 -5.48 16.19
C GLY A 133 -12.63 -6.71 16.69
N PHE A 134 -12.52 -7.77 15.89
CA PHE A 134 -11.73 -8.96 16.21
C PHE A 134 -10.23 -8.71 16.14
N LEU A 135 -9.79 -7.74 15.33
CA LEU A 135 -8.39 -7.35 15.21
C LEU A 135 -8.27 -5.83 15.44
N ASN A 136 -7.59 -5.44 16.51
CA ASN A 136 -7.31 -4.06 16.85
C ASN A 136 -5.80 -3.82 16.85
N LEU A 137 -5.36 -2.86 16.06
CA LEU A 137 -3.95 -2.45 16.02
C LEU A 137 -3.81 -1.05 16.62
N THR A 138 -3.02 -0.94 17.68
CA THR A 138 -2.56 0.38 18.14
C THR A 138 -1.61 0.99 17.11
N GLU A 139 -1.35 2.29 17.23
CA GLU A 139 -0.41 2.99 16.33
C GLU A 139 1.00 2.39 16.43
N SER A 140 1.46 2.08 17.65
CA SER A 140 2.73 1.40 17.94
C SER A 140 2.78 0.00 17.29
N GLU A 141 1.70 -0.78 17.41
CA GLU A 141 1.61 -2.10 16.82
C GLU A 141 1.64 -2.05 15.29
N ALA A 142 0.86 -1.15 14.68
CA ALA A 142 0.84 -0.96 13.23
C ALA A 142 2.23 -0.56 12.70
N GLU A 143 2.92 0.37 13.37
CA GLU A 143 4.26 0.80 12.99
C GLU A 143 5.28 -0.34 13.09
N LYS A 144 5.23 -1.15 14.16
CA LYS A 144 6.14 -2.29 14.37
C LYS A 144 5.86 -3.43 13.38
N LEU A 145 4.59 -3.72 13.09
CA LEU A 145 4.17 -4.72 12.12
C LEU A 145 4.74 -4.42 10.73
N VAL A 146 4.68 -3.16 10.27
CA VAL A 146 5.24 -2.74 8.97
C VAL A 146 6.76 -2.96 8.89
N LYS A 147 7.48 -2.96 10.02
CA LYS A 147 8.95 -3.18 10.03
C LYS A 147 9.35 -4.63 9.88
N ILE A 148 8.47 -5.57 10.23
CA ILE A 148 8.69 -7.01 10.07
C ILE A 148 7.94 -7.58 8.87
N ILE A 149 6.92 -6.89 8.35
CA ILE A 149 6.11 -7.38 7.23
C ILE A 149 6.94 -7.71 5.98
N HIS A 150 8.05 -6.98 5.77
CA HIS A 150 8.97 -7.22 4.66
C HIS A 150 9.79 -8.52 4.82
N SER A 151 10.05 -8.97 6.06
CA SER A 151 10.80 -10.20 6.35
C SER A 151 9.90 -11.43 6.58
N MET A 152 8.58 -11.28 6.46
CA MET A 152 7.58 -12.31 6.76
C MET A 152 7.16 -13.19 5.56
N GLY A 153 7.82 -13.10 4.39
CA GLY A 153 7.50 -14.03 3.29
C GLY A 153 8.35 -13.93 2.02
N LEU A 154 9.38 -14.76 1.92
CA LEU A 154 9.89 -15.39 0.68
C LEU A 154 9.32 -16.81 0.49
N ALA A 155 8.30 -17.19 1.25
CA ALA A 155 7.73 -18.53 1.26
C ALA A 155 6.24 -18.48 0.93
N ALA A 156 5.86 -19.21 -0.13
CA ALA A 156 4.52 -19.42 -0.68
C ALA A 156 3.95 -18.29 -1.59
N PRO A 157 4.00 -18.45 -2.93
CA PRO A 157 3.51 -17.47 -3.92
C PRO A 157 1.98 -17.32 -4.00
N TYR A 158 1.20 -17.86 -3.07
CA TYR A 158 -0.27 -17.96 -3.22
C TYR A 158 -1.12 -17.37 -2.10
N ARG A 159 -0.59 -16.66 -1.08
CA ARG A 159 -1.41 -15.97 -0.05
C ARG A 159 -0.62 -15.06 0.91
N ASP A 160 0.40 -14.36 0.43
CA ASP A 160 1.24 -13.45 1.23
C ASP A 160 0.38 -12.48 2.11
N PRO A 161 0.64 -12.30 3.42
CA PRO A 161 -0.08 -11.36 4.28
C PRO A 161 0.04 -9.92 3.82
N LYS A 162 1.11 -9.54 3.10
CA LYS A 162 1.19 -8.26 2.39
C LYS A 162 0.11 -8.18 1.31
N THR A 163 -0.11 -9.26 0.57
CA THR A 163 -1.21 -9.36 -0.40
C THR A 163 -2.55 -9.30 0.33
N LEU A 164 -2.76 -10.02 1.44
CA LEU A 164 -4.02 -9.96 2.21
C LEU A 164 -4.27 -8.62 2.93
N LEU A 165 -3.23 -7.90 3.38
CA LEU A 165 -3.38 -6.56 4.02
C LEU A 165 -3.58 -5.46 2.97
N ILE A 166 -2.90 -5.57 1.82
CA ILE A 166 -3.11 -4.68 0.66
C ILE A 166 -4.49 -4.97 0.06
N GLU A 167 -4.87 -6.23 -0.11
CA GLU A 167 -6.22 -6.67 -0.49
C GLU A 167 -7.24 -6.26 0.56
N ALA A 168 -6.94 -6.27 1.85
CA ALA A 168 -7.84 -5.79 2.89
C ALA A 168 -8.14 -4.29 2.72
N ILE A 169 -7.10 -3.48 2.55
CA ILE A 169 -7.21 -2.05 2.25
C ILE A 169 -7.86 -1.82 0.86
N GLN A 170 -7.74 -2.76 -0.08
CA GLN A 170 -8.36 -2.71 -1.41
C GLN A 170 -9.80 -3.31 -1.46
N SER A 171 -10.19 -4.13 -0.47
CA SER A 171 -11.47 -4.85 -0.33
C SER A 171 -12.59 -3.99 0.27
N THR A 172 -12.32 -2.70 0.49
CA THR A 172 -13.36 -1.68 0.58
C THR A 172 -14.06 -1.45 -0.77
N LEU A 173 -13.68 -2.21 -1.81
CA LEU A 173 -14.38 -2.36 -3.10
C LEU A 173 -14.92 -3.81 -3.23
N PRO A 174 -16.08 -4.03 -3.85
CA PRO A 174 -16.93 -5.19 -3.63
C PRO A 174 -16.60 -6.36 -4.55
N ASN A 175 -17.04 -7.52 -4.05
CA ASN A 175 -17.13 -8.85 -4.62
C ASN A 175 -15.95 -9.29 -5.52
N PRO A 176 -15.11 -10.26 -5.06
CA PRO A 176 -14.06 -10.89 -5.87
C PRO A 176 -14.50 -11.33 -7.27
N GLU A 177 -15.76 -11.77 -7.44
CA GLU A 177 -16.30 -12.19 -8.73
C GLU A 177 -16.41 -11.03 -9.73
N VAL A 178 -16.92 -9.88 -9.26
CA VAL A 178 -17.05 -8.65 -10.05
C VAL A 178 -15.67 -8.12 -10.42
N PHE A 179 -14.72 -8.19 -9.47
CA PHE A 179 -13.34 -7.84 -9.70
C PHE A 179 -12.71 -8.70 -10.80
N THR A 180 -12.83 -10.02 -10.71
CA THR A 180 -12.31 -10.95 -11.73
C THR A 180 -12.98 -10.73 -13.09
N GLU A 181 -14.29 -10.53 -13.13
CA GLU A 181 -15.02 -10.27 -14.39
C GLU A 181 -14.56 -8.96 -15.03
N ALA A 182 -14.47 -7.88 -14.26
CA ALA A 182 -13.98 -6.59 -14.71
C ALA A 182 -12.51 -6.68 -15.17
N SER A 183 -11.67 -7.44 -14.47
CA SER A 183 -10.27 -7.70 -14.85
C SER A 183 -10.18 -8.34 -16.23
N VAL A 184 -10.88 -9.47 -16.43
CA VAL A 184 -10.82 -10.22 -17.69
C VAL A 184 -11.33 -9.37 -18.86
N ARG A 185 -12.44 -8.65 -18.68
CA ARG A 185 -13.01 -7.79 -19.73
C ARG A 185 -12.09 -6.60 -20.03
N LEU A 186 -11.52 -5.98 -19.00
CA LEU A 186 -10.55 -4.90 -19.14
C LEU A 186 -9.32 -5.34 -19.94
N PHE A 187 -8.68 -6.45 -19.57
CA PHE A 187 -7.48 -6.92 -20.25
C PHE A 187 -7.77 -7.30 -21.71
N LYS A 188 -8.90 -7.99 -21.99
CA LYS A 188 -9.33 -8.25 -23.36
C LYS A 188 -9.53 -6.97 -24.18
N LEU A 189 -10.10 -5.93 -23.57
CA LEU A 189 -10.31 -4.66 -24.23
C LEU A 189 -8.98 -3.92 -24.47
N LEU A 190 -8.08 -3.88 -23.48
CA LEU A 190 -6.77 -3.26 -23.60
C LEU A 190 -5.88 -3.98 -24.63
N GLU A 191 -5.93 -5.31 -24.70
CA GLU A 191 -5.26 -6.10 -25.74
C GLU A 191 -5.76 -5.74 -27.14
N ARG A 192 -7.09 -5.62 -27.32
CA ARG A 192 -7.68 -5.20 -28.61
C ARG A 192 -7.32 -3.76 -28.98
N LEU A 193 -7.12 -2.91 -27.98
CA LEU A 193 -6.73 -1.51 -28.14
C LEU A 193 -5.21 -1.33 -28.27
N ALA A 194 -4.40 -2.36 -28.05
CA ALA A 194 -2.95 -2.30 -28.28
C ALA A 194 -2.66 -2.29 -29.79
N VAL A 195 -2.77 -1.11 -30.40
CA VAL A 195 -2.70 -0.92 -31.86
C VAL A 195 -1.30 -1.19 -32.42
N SER A 196 -0.25 -1.04 -31.61
CA SER A 196 1.13 -1.27 -32.03
C SER A 196 2.03 -1.67 -30.87
N ALA A 197 2.91 -2.64 -31.13
CA ALA A 197 3.99 -3.04 -30.23
C ALA A 197 5.32 -2.53 -30.80
N GLU A 198 6.07 -1.79 -30.00
CA GLU A 198 7.43 -1.33 -30.33
C GLU A 198 8.45 -2.21 -29.59
N GLN A 199 9.61 -2.44 -30.19
CA GLN A 199 10.69 -3.19 -29.56
C GLN A 199 11.82 -2.22 -29.18
N VAL A 200 11.99 -2.00 -27.87
CA VAL A 200 12.95 -1.03 -27.33
C VAL A 200 14.15 -1.76 -26.74
N HIS A 201 15.33 -1.57 -27.33
CA HIS A 201 16.58 -2.12 -26.80
C HIS A 201 16.87 -1.58 -25.39
N ARG A 202 17.35 -2.45 -24.49
CA ARG A 202 17.72 -2.05 -23.12
C ARG A 202 19.20 -1.65 -23.05
N PRO A 203 19.54 -0.42 -22.63
CA PRO A 203 20.92 -0.02 -22.40
C PRO A 203 21.63 -0.96 -21.40
N PHE A 204 22.92 -1.20 -21.63
CA PHE A 204 23.80 -2.04 -20.79
C PHE A 204 23.42 -3.54 -20.73
N ASN A 205 22.51 -4.00 -21.59
CA ASN A 205 22.19 -5.41 -21.72
C ASN A 205 22.10 -5.79 -23.22
N PRO A 206 23.25 -6.06 -23.86
CA PRO A 206 23.32 -6.37 -25.29
C PRO A 206 22.38 -7.53 -25.64
N GLY A 207 21.47 -7.31 -26.60
CA GLY A 207 20.47 -8.30 -27.01
C GLY A 207 19.15 -8.28 -26.23
N ALA A 208 19.05 -7.53 -25.13
CA ALA A 208 17.77 -7.38 -24.42
C ALA A 208 16.88 -6.34 -25.12
N VAL A 209 15.63 -6.72 -25.35
CA VAL A 209 14.59 -5.90 -25.99
C VAL A 209 13.34 -5.93 -25.12
N THR A 210 12.69 -4.79 -24.96
CA THR A 210 11.39 -4.67 -24.29
C THR A 210 10.31 -4.44 -25.33
N THR A 211 9.27 -5.27 -25.33
CA THR A 211 8.07 -5.02 -26.12
C THR A 211 7.20 -3.97 -25.41
N TYR A 212 7.06 -2.81 -26.03
CA TYR A 212 6.23 -1.70 -25.60
C TYR A 212 4.90 -1.69 -26.37
N TYR A 213 3.82 -2.15 -25.75
CA TYR A 213 2.45 -1.91 -26.19
C TYR A 213 2.02 -0.48 -25.88
N LYS A 214 1.85 0.34 -26.93
CA LYS A 214 1.34 1.70 -26.82
C LYS A 214 -0.05 1.68 -26.18
N GLY A 215 -0.36 2.66 -25.33
CA GLY A 215 -1.62 2.67 -24.60
C GLY A 215 -1.60 1.87 -23.29
N LEU A 216 -1.30 0.57 -23.32
CA LEU A 216 -1.22 -0.26 -22.11
C LEU A 216 -0.08 0.20 -21.19
N HIS A 217 1.11 0.39 -21.75
CA HIS A 217 2.25 0.88 -20.96
C HIS A 217 2.14 2.36 -20.60
N ASP A 218 1.56 3.18 -21.49
CA ASP A 218 1.23 4.58 -21.18
C ASP A 218 0.31 4.66 -19.96
N PHE A 219 -0.72 3.82 -19.95
CA PHE A 219 -1.63 3.68 -18.84
C PHE A 219 -0.91 3.23 -17.55
N HIS A 220 -0.09 2.18 -17.60
CA HIS A 220 0.69 1.73 -16.44
C HIS A 220 1.63 2.81 -15.89
N LEU A 221 2.25 3.60 -16.77
CA LEU A 221 3.12 4.71 -16.38
C LEU A 221 2.34 5.79 -15.64
N VAL A 222 1.20 6.21 -16.19
CA VAL A 222 0.33 7.24 -15.59
C VAL A 222 -0.24 6.76 -14.27
N GLN A 223 -0.71 5.51 -14.21
CA GLN A 223 -1.19 4.90 -12.98
C GLN A 223 -0.09 4.91 -11.90
N ARG A 224 1.12 4.45 -12.22
CA ARG A 224 2.25 4.46 -11.27
C ARG A 224 2.58 5.87 -10.81
N TYR A 225 2.56 6.84 -11.70
CA TYR A 225 2.81 8.24 -11.36
C TYR A 225 1.77 8.81 -10.39
N LEU A 226 0.48 8.51 -10.60
CA LEU A 226 -0.62 9.05 -9.79
C LEU A 226 -0.88 8.29 -8.49
N THR A 227 -0.60 6.99 -8.46
CA THR A 227 -1.05 6.11 -7.37
C THR A 227 0.07 5.62 -6.46
N TRP A 228 1.35 5.86 -6.78
CA TRP A 228 2.48 5.50 -5.90
C TRP A 228 2.33 6.12 -4.49
N PRO A 229 2.59 5.36 -3.40
CA PRO A 229 3.10 3.98 -3.32
C PRO A 229 2.03 2.88 -3.38
N PHE A 230 0.76 3.24 -3.53
CA PHE A 230 -0.35 2.31 -3.56
C PHE A 230 -0.48 1.74 -4.97
N GLN A 231 0.09 0.56 -5.21
CA GLN A 231 -0.21 -0.22 -6.41
C GLN A 231 -1.68 -0.68 -6.36
N GLY A 232 -2.61 0.25 -6.64
CA GLY A 232 -4.01 -0.06 -6.84
C GLY A 232 -4.14 -0.90 -8.10
N THR A 233 -4.96 -1.94 -8.06
CA THR A 233 -5.31 -2.67 -9.28
C THR A 233 -6.14 -1.74 -10.17
N ILE A 234 -5.81 -1.67 -11.46
CA ILE A 234 -6.50 -0.85 -12.48
C ILE A 234 -8.01 -1.04 -12.40
N VAL A 235 -8.37 -2.28 -12.18
CA VAL A 235 -9.73 -2.80 -12.06
C VAL A 235 -10.46 -2.13 -10.91
N ARG A 236 -9.80 -1.85 -9.78
CA ARG A 236 -10.43 -1.12 -8.68
C ARG A 236 -10.77 0.32 -9.10
N ASP A 237 -9.84 1.02 -9.76
CA ASP A 237 -10.07 2.42 -10.11
C ASP A 237 -11.16 2.51 -11.19
N LEU A 238 -11.18 1.54 -12.10
CA LEU A 238 -12.26 1.34 -13.05
C LEU A 238 -13.61 1.07 -12.37
N LEU A 239 -13.66 0.15 -11.40
CA LEU A 239 -14.89 -0.16 -10.67
C LEU A 239 -15.40 1.04 -9.87
N LEU A 240 -14.50 1.85 -9.29
CA LEU A 240 -14.85 3.12 -8.65
C LEU A 240 -15.52 4.09 -9.64
N GLU A 241 -14.98 4.25 -10.85
CA GLU A 241 -15.58 5.09 -11.89
C GLU A 241 -16.95 4.57 -12.38
N LEU A 242 -17.23 3.28 -12.16
CA LEU A 242 -18.51 2.66 -12.47
C LEU A 242 -19.53 2.73 -11.33
N ASN A 243 -19.22 3.42 -10.23
CA ASN A 243 -19.98 3.36 -8.98
C ASN A 243 -20.19 1.92 -8.50
N VAL A 244 -19.21 1.10 -8.78
CA VAL A 244 -19.01 -0.17 -8.11
C VAL A 244 -20.19 -1.15 -8.32
N PRO A 245 -20.50 -1.51 -9.57
CA PRO A 245 -21.73 -2.24 -9.91
C PRO A 245 -21.63 -3.74 -9.58
N ASP A 246 -22.77 -4.38 -9.30
CA ASP A 246 -22.83 -5.83 -9.03
C ASP A 246 -22.52 -6.71 -10.25
N LYS A 247 -22.60 -6.15 -11.46
CA LYS A 247 -22.26 -6.79 -12.74
C LYS A 247 -21.66 -5.77 -13.70
N VAL A 248 -20.80 -6.22 -14.60
CA VAL A 248 -20.13 -5.35 -15.58
C VAL A 248 -20.31 -5.85 -17.01
N THR A 249 -20.74 -4.97 -17.92
CA THR A 249 -20.77 -5.24 -19.36
C THR A 249 -19.57 -4.62 -20.07
N ASP A 250 -19.28 -5.04 -21.31
CA ASP A 250 -18.20 -4.43 -22.12
C ASP A 250 -18.46 -2.92 -22.37
N LYS A 251 -19.73 -2.52 -22.46
CA LYS A 251 -20.13 -1.11 -22.57
C LYS A 251 -19.81 -0.34 -21.29
N ASP A 252 -20.04 -0.95 -20.13
CA ASP A 252 -19.69 -0.35 -18.84
C ASP A 252 -18.18 -0.20 -18.73
N ILE A 253 -17.41 -1.24 -19.01
CA ILE A 253 -15.94 -1.19 -19.01
C ILE A 253 -15.42 -0.08 -19.93
N LYS A 254 -15.95 0.04 -21.16
CA LYS A 254 -15.56 1.11 -22.09
C LYS A 254 -15.88 2.51 -21.55
N ASN A 255 -17.07 2.69 -20.98
CA ASN A 255 -17.48 3.97 -20.40
C ASN A 255 -16.67 4.31 -19.14
N GLY A 256 -16.41 3.33 -18.28
CA GLY A 256 -15.58 3.48 -17.08
C GLY A 256 -14.15 3.82 -17.42
N LEU A 257 -13.57 3.18 -18.44
CA LEU A 257 -12.22 3.52 -18.92
C LEU A 257 -12.15 4.93 -19.49
N ARG A 258 -13.17 5.39 -20.20
CA ARG A 258 -13.23 6.78 -20.68
C ARG A 258 -13.21 7.77 -19.51
N ARG A 259 -14.04 7.55 -18.48
CA ARG A 259 -14.06 8.38 -17.25
C ARG A 259 -12.72 8.33 -16.53
N LEU A 260 -12.13 7.14 -16.42
CA LEU A 260 -10.83 6.93 -15.79
C LEU A 260 -9.71 7.65 -16.55
N GLY A 261 -9.71 7.59 -17.88
CA GLY A 261 -8.78 8.33 -18.74
C GLY A 261 -8.91 9.83 -18.58
N GLU A 262 -10.13 10.36 -18.51
CA GLU A 262 -10.37 11.78 -18.27
C GLU A 262 -9.87 12.21 -16.89
N LYS A 263 -10.16 11.42 -15.85
CA LYS A 263 -9.67 11.65 -14.49
C LYS A 263 -8.16 11.62 -14.42
N TYR A 264 -7.51 10.61 -15.01
CA TYR A 264 -6.06 10.48 -14.99
C TYR A 264 -5.38 11.62 -15.76
N LEU A 265 -5.89 12.00 -16.94
CA LEU A 265 -5.41 13.15 -17.69
C LEU A 265 -5.47 14.43 -16.85
N ARG A 266 -6.62 14.70 -16.21
CA ARG A 266 -6.83 15.86 -15.35
C ARG A 266 -5.88 15.87 -14.15
N LEU A 267 -5.71 14.74 -13.47
CA LEU A 267 -4.84 14.64 -12.29
C LEU A 267 -3.36 14.83 -12.65
N THR A 268 -2.91 14.22 -13.76
CA THR A 268 -1.54 14.37 -14.25
C THR A 268 -1.26 15.80 -14.70
N GLU A 269 -2.21 16.45 -15.34
CA GLU A 269 -2.08 17.86 -15.70
C GLU A 269 -1.98 18.74 -14.44
N LEU A 270 -2.88 18.57 -13.47
CA LEU A 270 -2.88 19.35 -12.23
C LEU A 270 -1.58 19.18 -11.43
N SER A 271 -0.98 17.99 -11.43
CA SER A 271 0.29 17.75 -10.74
C SER A 271 1.49 18.41 -11.43
N ILE A 272 1.41 18.61 -12.75
CA ILE A 272 2.48 19.22 -13.56
C ILE A 272 2.27 20.74 -13.71
N GLN A 273 1.03 21.23 -13.54
CA GLN A 273 0.65 22.63 -13.72
C GLN A 273 1.56 23.62 -12.97
N PRO A 274 1.97 23.41 -11.70
CA PRO A 274 2.86 24.33 -11.00
C PRO A 274 4.23 24.50 -11.68
N LEU A 275 4.80 23.41 -12.21
CA LEU A 275 6.06 23.44 -12.94
C LEU A 275 5.88 24.19 -14.27
N TYR A 276 4.79 23.91 -14.98
CA TYR A 276 4.44 24.60 -16.22
C TYR A 276 4.28 26.11 -16.00
N ASP A 277 3.53 26.52 -14.99
CA ASP A 277 3.29 27.94 -14.71
C ASP A 277 4.57 28.70 -14.38
N GLU A 278 5.45 28.12 -13.55
CA GLU A 278 6.75 28.73 -13.24
C GLU A 278 7.66 28.83 -14.48
N ILE A 279 7.70 27.79 -15.31
CA ILE A 279 8.50 27.79 -16.55
C ILE A 279 7.96 28.81 -17.56
N VAL A 280 6.65 28.87 -17.78
CA VAL A 280 6.03 29.83 -18.71
C VAL A 280 6.23 31.26 -18.23
N LYS A 281 6.09 31.51 -16.92
CA LYS A 281 6.18 32.85 -16.36
C LYS A 281 7.60 33.39 -16.28
N PHE A 282 8.59 32.53 -16.03
CA PHE A 282 9.95 32.98 -15.70
C PHE A 282 11.04 32.44 -16.62
N GLY A 283 10.76 31.44 -17.44
CA GLY A 283 11.76 30.66 -18.16
C GLY A 283 12.47 29.65 -17.25
N TYR A 284 13.07 28.62 -17.86
CA TYR A 284 13.64 27.47 -17.14
C TYR A 284 14.71 27.87 -16.11
N GLU A 285 15.72 28.67 -16.48
CA GLU A 285 16.82 29.07 -15.57
C GLU A 285 16.33 29.79 -14.32
N LYS A 286 15.37 30.70 -14.48
CA LYS A 286 14.84 31.48 -13.36
C LYS A 286 13.86 30.65 -12.52
N ALA A 287 13.08 29.77 -13.14
CA ALA A 287 12.25 28.79 -12.44
C ALA A 287 13.11 27.82 -11.60
N LYS A 288 14.19 27.28 -12.18
CA LYS A 288 15.19 26.45 -11.49
C LYS A 288 15.74 27.15 -10.25
N ARG A 289 16.25 28.38 -10.38
CA ARG A 289 16.77 29.14 -9.24
C ARG A 289 15.72 29.42 -8.17
N ARG A 290 14.46 29.64 -8.55
CA ARG A 290 13.36 29.86 -7.59
C ARG A 290 13.04 28.58 -6.81
N ILE A 291 13.01 27.45 -7.51
CA ILE A 291 12.84 26.12 -6.92
C ILE A 291 14.02 25.77 -6.01
N GLU A 292 15.26 26.04 -6.43
CA GLU A 292 16.48 25.83 -5.62
C GLU A 292 16.52 26.72 -4.38
N LYS A 293 16.05 27.97 -4.48
CA LYS A 293 15.86 28.83 -3.30
C LYS A 293 14.79 28.28 -2.36
N GLY A 294 13.72 27.68 -2.90
CA GLY A 294 12.73 26.93 -2.13
C GLY A 294 13.36 25.75 -1.39
N LEU A 295 14.13 24.92 -2.10
CA LEU A 295 14.89 23.79 -1.55
C LEU A 295 15.87 24.20 -0.45
N LEU A 296 16.64 25.26 -0.68
CA LEU A 296 17.60 25.78 0.29
C LEU A 296 16.88 26.32 1.54
N ARG A 297 15.78 27.05 1.33
CA ARG A 297 14.90 27.51 2.41
C ARG A 297 14.36 26.32 3.20
N ASP A 298 13.89 25.26 2.54
CA ASP A 298 13.38 24.06 3.19
C ASP A 298 14.47 23.27 3.93
N ARG A 299 15.70 23.24 3.42
CA ARG A 299 16.87 22.66 4.11
C ARG A 299 17.24 23.47 5.37
N LEU A 300 17.29 24.80 5.27
CA LEU A 300 17.56 25.69 6.40
C LEU A 300 16.45 25.67 7.46
N LEU A 301 15.20 25.50 7.01
CA LEU A 301 14.04 25.30 7.87
C LEU A 301 13.98 23.89 8.45
N LYS A 302 14.71 22.88 7.94
CA LYS A 302 14.83 21.56 8.60
C LYS A 302 15.78 21.60 9.80
N THR A 303 16.79 22.47 9.78
CA THR A 303 17.86 22.57 10.79
C THR A 303 17.58 23.54 11.93
N THR A 304 16.47 24.28 11.91
CA THR A 304 16.08 25.23 12.95
C THR A 304 14.93 24.65 13.79
N ASP A 305 15.07 24.60 15.11
CA ASP A 305 14.07 23.98 16.01
C ASP A 305 12.78 24.80 16.15
N ASP A 306 12.78 26.07 15.75
CA ASP A 306 11.72 27.06 16.04
C ASP A 306 10.71 27.30 14.90
N VAL A 307 10.68 26.46 13.85
CA VAL A 307 9.69 26.67 12.76
C VAL A 307 8.34 26.02 13.13
N PRO A 308 7.22 26.78 13.06
CA PRO A 308 5.90 26.24 13.33
C PRO A 308 5.58 25.03 12.46
N ARG A 309 5.11 23.96 13.09
CA ARG A 309 4.65 22.75 12.42
C ARG A 309 3.13 22.88 12.31
N ALA A 310 2.59 22.77 11.11
CA ALA A 310 1.19 22.48 10.99
C ALA A 310 0.99 20.98 10.97
N ASP A 311 0.11 20.63 11.86
CA ASP A 311 -0.31 19.28 12.07
C ASP A 311 -1.41 19.00 11.03
N VAL A 312 -1.12 18.11 10.08
CA VAL A 312 -2.16 17.64 9.15
C VAL A 312 -2.95 16.60 9.90
N TYR A 313 -4.18 16.95 10.25
CA TYR A 313 -5.09 16.05 10.94
C TYR A 313 -6.04 15.37 9.96
N TRP A 314 -6.36 14.12 10.24
CA TRP A 314 -7.60 13.49 9.79
C TRP A 314 -8.49 13.32 11.01
N ASP A 315 -9.57 14.07 11.05
CA ASP A 315 -10.41 14.23 12.24
C ASP A 315 -9.54 14.68 13.45
N LYS A 316 -9.43 13.89 14.52
CA LYS A 316 -8.62 14.21 15.71
C LYS A 316 -7.18 13.70 15.64
N ARG A 317 -6.80 12.99 14.57
CA ARG A 317 -5.54 12.23 14.50
C ARG A 317 -4.52 12.93 13.61
N LEU A 318 -3.37 13.26 14.19
CA LEU A 318 -2.27 13.90 13.47
C LEU A 318 -1.60 12.90 12.51
N LEU A 319 -1.84 13.04 11.21
CA LEU A 319 -1.27 12.19 10.17
C LEU A 319 0.21 12.49 9.92
N LYS A 320 0.61 13.76 9.97
CA LYS A 320 2.01 14.18 9.85
C LYS A 320 2.21 15.64 10.25
N LYS A 321 3.37 15.93 10.86
CA LYS A 321 3.91 17.28 11.05
C LYS A 321 4.50 17.79 9.75
N TYR A 322 3.81 18.69 9.05
CA TYR A 322 4.37 19.44 7.93
C TYR A 322 4.71 20.85 8.42
N ARG A 323 5.91 21.37 8.15
CA ARG A 323 6.20 22.78 8.48
C ARG A 323 5.39 23.63 7.50
N ILE A 324 4.39 24.39 7.99
CA ILE A 324 3.59 25.30 7.16
C ILE A 324 3.94 26.73 7.59
N LEU A 325 4.33 27.55 6.61
CA LEU A 325 4.51 28.97 6.79
C LEU A 325 3.24 29.69 6.31
N PRO A 326 2.53 30.44 7.18
CA PRO A 326 1.26 31.09 6.86
C PRO A 326 1.29 32.03 5.64
N SER A 327 2.47 32.54 5.29
CA SER A 327 2.66 33.47 4.17
C SER A 327 2.92 32.81 2.80
N TYR A 328 3.13 31.48 2.73
CA TYR A 328 3.65 30.84 1.50
C TYR A 328 3.00 29.50 1.08
N GLY A 329 2.08 28.93 1.85
CA GLY A 329 1.38 27.69 1.48
C GLY A 329 2.20 26.38 1.69
N LEU A 330 1.69 25.26 1.14
CA LEU A 330 2.18 23.90 1.39
C LEU A 330 3.58 23.67 0.80
N VAL A 331 4.54 23.24 1.63
CA VAL A 331 5.89 22.85 1.18
C VAL A 331 5.81 21.48 0.49
N THR A 332 5.95 21.46 -0.84
CA THR A 332 6.06 20.21 -1.59
C THR A 332 7.41 19.57 -1.30
N LEU A 333 7.44 18.23 -1.19
CA LEU A 333 8.68 17.45 -1.05
C LEU A 333 9.46 17.48 -2.38
N GLN A 334 9.96 18.65 -2.78
CA GLN A 334 11.05 18.69 -3.75
C GLN A 334 12.30 18.21 -3.01
N THR A 335 12.79 17.03 -3.38
CA THR A 335 13.97 16.42 -2.75
C THR A 335 15.25 16.66 -3.55
N GLU A 336 15.11 17.13 -4.80
CA GLU A 336 16.18 17.23 -5.78
C GLU A 336 16.09 18.55 -6.56
N GLU A 337 17.24 19.02 -7.02
CA GLU A 337 17.35 20.22 -7.86
C GLU A 337 16.64 20.00 -9.21
N LEU A 338 15.96 21.04 -9.70
CA LEU A 338 15.30 20.94 -11.00
C LEU A 338 16.36 20.83 -12.11
N SER A 339 16.19 19.85 -12.98
CA SER A 339 17.10 19.56 -14.10
C SER A 339 16.30 19.48 -15.40
N PRO A 340 16.96 19.56 -16.57
CA PRO A 340 16.28 19.37 -17.85
C PRO A 340 15.57 18.01 -17.93
N SER A 341 16.18 16.98 -17.34
CA SER A 341 15.62 15.62 -17.28
C SER A 341 14.31 15.57 -16.48
N HIS A 342 14.20 16.33 -15.37
CA HIS A 342 12.96 16.43 -14.61
C HIS A 342 11.82 17.00 -15.45
N VAL A 343 12.10 18.08 -16.19
CA VAL A 343 11.10 18.73 -17.07
C VAL A 343 10.68 17.79 -18.21
N ARG A 344 11.64 17.12 -18.83
CA ARG A 344 11.37 16.12 -19.89
C ARG A 344 10.56 14.95 -19.36
N LEU A 345 10.86 14.44 -18.17
CA LEU A 345 10.12 13.35 -17.56
C LEU A 345 8.67 13.76 -17.29
N ALA A 346 8.45 14.94 -16.68
CA ALA A 346 7.11 15.48 -16.45
C ALA A 346 6.32 15.61 -17.77
N ALA A 347 6.93 16.21 -18.80
CA ALA A 347 6.30 16.34 -20.11
C ALA A 347 5.95 14.98 -20.73
N ASN A 348 6.83 13.98 -20.63
CA ASN A 348 6.58 12.64 -21.17
C ASN A 348 5.50 11.88 -20.41
N ILE A 349 5.37 12.08 -19.09
CA ILE A 349 4.27 11.54 -18.29
C ILE A 349 2.94 12.18 -18.72
N LEU A 350 2.90 13.50 -18.97
CA LEU A 350 1.72 14.18 -19.49
C LEU A 350 1.35 13.67 -20.89
N LEU A 351 2.33 13.45 -21.77
CA LEU A 351 2.10 12.87 -23.10
C LEU A 351 1.61 11.41 -23.02
N ALA A 352 2.09 10.62 -22.05
CA ALA A 352 1.56 9.28 -21.80
C ALA A 352 0.08 9.33 -21.37
N ALA A 353 -0.29 10.27 -20.49
CA ALA A 353 -1.68 10.49 -20.11
C ALA A 353 -2.53 10.90 -21.31
N CYS A 354 -2.03 11.76 -22.20
CA CYS A 354 -2.71 12.15 -23.44
C CYS A 354 -2.96 10.96 -24.36
N ARG A 355 -1.95 10.10 -24.59
CA ARG A 355 -2.08 8.90 -25.43
C ARG A 355 -3.06 7.89 -24.85
N PHE A 356 -3.05 7.69 -23.53
CA PHE A 356 -4.04 6.84 -22.88
C PHE A 356 -5.45 7.42 -23.01
N ALA A 357 -5.62 8.72 -22.76
CA ALA A 357 -6.91 9.42 -22.88
C ALA A 357 -7.47 9.34 -24.32
N GLU A 358 -6.62 9.53 -25.33
CA GLU A 358 -6.97 9.34 -26.74
C GLU A 358 -7.47 7.93 -27.01
N LEU A 359 -6.74 6.92 -26.52
CA LEU A 359 -7.07 5.51 -26.72
C LEU A 359 -8.47 5.15 -26.19
N VAL A 360 -8.84 5.71 -25.03
CA VAL A 360 -10.12 5.41 -24.37
C VAL A 360 -11.24 6.39 -24.76
N GLY A 361 -10.98 7.28 -25.73
CA GLY A 361 -11.99 8.17 -26.32
C GLY A 361 -12.37 9.36 -25.44
N VAL A 362 -11.41 9.95 -24.72
CA VAL A 362 -11.57 11.24 -24.02
C VAL A 362 -11.68 12.38 -25.04
N ASN A 363 -12.26 13.52 -24.64
CA ASN A 363 -12.45 14.70 -25.48
C ASN A 363 -11.12 15.16 -26.16
N PRO A 364 -11.07 15.22 -27.51
CA PRO A 364 -9.87 15.62 -28.26
C PRO A 364 -9.35 17.02 -27.93
N GLU A 365 -10.22 17.99 -27.62
CA GLU A 365 -9.78 19.36 -27.32
C GLU A 365 -9.00 19.43 -26.01
N ARG A 366 -9.41 18.66 -25.00
CA ARG A 366 -8.67 18.56 -23.74
C ARG A 366 -7.30 17.91 -23.95
N ILE A 367 -7.24 16.88 -24.78
CA ILE A 367 -5.99 16.20 -25.14
C ILE A 367 -5.04 17.19 -25.84
N LYS A 368 -5.53 17.97 -26.81
CA LYS A 368 -4.74 18.99 -27.52
C LYS A 368 -4.12 20.02 -26.57
N GLU A 369 -4.90 20.51 -25.59
CA GLU A 369 -4.41 21.45 -24.58
C GLU A 369 -3.25 20.85 -23.77
N CYS A 370 -3.40 19.63 -23.25
CA CYS A 370 -2.36 18.95 -22.49
C CYS A 370 -1.11 18.63 -23.32
N VAL A 371 -1.28 18.24 -24.59
CA VAL A 371 -0.18 18.03 -25.53
C VAL A 371 0.60 19.34 -25.74
N HIS A 372 -0.10 20.46 -25.93
CA HIS A 372 0.54 21.77 -26.06
C HIS A 372 1.37 22.12 -24.82
N LYS A 373 0.82 21.91 -23.61
CA LYS A 373 1.57 22.14 -22.35
C LYS A 373 2.84 21.30 -22.28
N ALA A 374 2.76 20.02 -22.64
CA ALA A 374 3.94 19.14 -22.66
C ALA A 374 4.99 19.60 -23.67
N GLN A 375 4.58 20.07 -24.86
CA GLN A 375 5.50 20.59 -25.87
C GLN A 375 6.23 21.85 -25.40
N VAL A 376 5.52 22.77 -24.73
CA VAL A 376 6.12 23.98 -24.13
C VAL A 376 7.18 23.60 -23.09
N LEU A 377 6.89 22.62 -22.22
CA LEU A 377 7.87 22.11 -21.25
C LEU A 377 9.11 21.54 -21.94
N ILE A 378 8.95 20.70 -22.96
CA ILE A 378 10.07 20.12 -23.72
C ILE A 378 10.92 21.22 -24.36
N GLN A 379 10.27 22.19 -25.00
CA GLN A 379 10.95 23.27 -25.70
C GLN A 379 11.72 24.18 -24.74
N SER A 380 11.21 24.40 -23.52
CA SER A 380 11.85 25.25 -22.50
C SER A 380 13.22 24.75 -22.02
N VAL A 381 13.53 23.47 -22.23
CA VAL A 381 14.78 22.83 -21.79
C VAL A 381 15.62 22.28 -22.95
N LYS A 382 15.28 22.66 -24.19
CA LYS A 382 15.96 22.15 -25.40
C LYS A 382 17.41 22.61 -25.49
N ASP A 383 17.67 23.85 -25.08
CA ASP A 383 18.99 24.48 -25.20
C ASP A 383 19.93 24.17 -24.02
N PHE A 384 19.47 23.37 -23.06
CA PHE A 384 20.18 22.99 -21.83
C PHE A 384 20.56 21.50 -21.80
N SER A 385 20.61 20.88 -22.98
CA SER A 385 20.83 19.44 -23.20
C SER A 385 22.30 19.06 -23.23
#